data_AF-A0A2N2L2N6-F1
#
_entry.id   AF-A0A2N2L2N6-F1
#
_cell.length_a   1.000
_cell.length_b   1.000
_cell.length_c   1.000
_cell.angle_alpha   90.00
_cell.angle_beta   90.00
_cell.angle_gamma   90.00
#
_symmetry.space_group_name_H-M   'P 1'
#
loop_
_entity.id
_entity.type
_entity.pdbx_description
1 polymer ?
#
loop_
_entity_poly.entity_id
_entity_poly.type
_entity_poly.pdbx_seq_one_letter_code
_entity_poly.pdbx_strand_id
1 'polypeptide(L)'
;MRKVFLNQRGNISIAMLMAVIGMMSGLTMTSLAMRDIVAYHWDYEGLQGLHFLRSEASRGQAILQRAGEIVGTVYTPQRSVEMQGSNMSRTFTMQSKIIKDLQMAQGAAVGGNYSGVAITQGYVIKSLINAKAGIGQVAFLNSRGSIVRNYGEFFLRKQRYSEFMYFTDTDESTNGTNVYFYGPDIIHGRVHSNTDIWIKQAGGGTNQGWPTFHDLVTTSGKIRTLSGVIPYESVFLGGYLEEYKKYEFPDEATTIQNNGQRVGPLTYDPKYIVYVEVENTTYSVMLGTKSDPYIEHAFVYNNYPTPPLGTPLYRNTYAIQDTVWTSVPGGSGTNKSFYVPNELWIKGMFAGRQTWATGDTMYLVGDILLQGTPIGQAPDDNPMNQNDIVGLVSEKSILIKYGYRDPIDSSRVHPNCGPNGTPSADSGINIYAALCALGDGRGNPHYDGVFSFEYQHPHPSVPDFRIGNEIFTKIDLHRRRYPQNAGSPWPPNIDYPWYNPLWPERQPYMERGDINLWGSVAQRRRGFVHRSPLDSEYPTYGVWNIPIDACGGTSNVNYVDPVLNIQMNTRHYPGASGTGTGYAKNYHYDTRFYFTAPIDFPEVNLQGGYAPMEAESWVIKRPPRTL
;
A
#
# COMPACT_ATOMS: atom_id res chain seq x y z
N MET A 1 88.36 -38.11 8.10
CA MET A 1 87.38 -38.16 9.21
C MET A 1 87.83 -38.97 10.43
N ARG A 2 88.47 -40.15 10.29
CA ARG A 2 88.89 -40.99 11.44
C ARG A 2 89.95 -40.39 12.39
N LYS A 3 90.71 -39.37 11.98
CA LYS A 3 91.78 -38.74 12.80
C LYS A 3 91.33 -37.58 13.70
N VAL A 4 90.09 -37.08 13.56
CA VAL A 4 89.56 -36.00 14.43
C VAL A 4 89.00 -36.57 15.73
N PHE A 5 88.54 -37.82 15.73
CA PHE A 5 87.93 -38.49 16.89
C PHE A 5 88.93 -38.99 17.95
N LEU A 6 90.24 -38.90 17.70
CA LEU A 6 91.30 -39.40 18.61
C LEU A 6 91.99 -38.29 19.41
N ASN A 7 91.59 -37.02 19.25
CA ASN A 7 92.23 -35.89 19.92
C ASN A 7 91.26 -35.18 20.86
N GLN A 8 91.54 -35.14 22.17
CA GLN A 8 90.63 -34.59 23.20
C GLN A 8 90.16 -33.15 22.91
N ARG A 9 91.00 -32.33 22.25
CA ARG A 9 90.63 -30.96 21.84
C ARG A 9 89.65 -30.90 20.66
N GLY A 10 89.60 -31.91 19.80
CA GLY A 10 88.66 -32.02 18.67
C GLY A 10 87.26 -32.47 19.09
N ASN A 11 87.16 -33.28 20.16
CA ASN A 11 85.87 -33.67 20.72
C ASN A 11 85.17 -32.51 21.44
N ILE A 12 85.91 -31.61 22.10
CA ILE A 12 85.35 -30.43 22.78
C ILE A 12 84.80 -29.42 21.77
N SER A 13 85.51 -29.17 20.66
CA SER A 13 85.06 -28.24 19.62
C SER A 13 83.84 -28.77 18.86
N ILE A 14 83.78 -30.07 18.57
CA ILE A 14 82.58 -30.72 18.00
C ILE A 14 81.40 -30.67 18.99
N ALA A 15 81.64 -30.90 20.28
CA ALA A 15 80.61 -30.81 21.32
C ALA A 15 80.06 -29.38 21.47
N MET A 16 80.90 -28.35 21.43
CA MET A 16 80.45 -26.95 21.44
C MET A 16 79.69 -26.58 20.17
N LEU A 17 80.13 -27.04 19.00
CA LEU A 17 79.41 -26.82 17.74
C LEU A 17 78.01 -27.47 17.78
N MET A 18 77.91 -28.69 18.28
CA MET A 18 76.64 -29.40 18.50
C MET A 18 75.73 -28.67 19.50
N ALA A 19 76.30 -28.11 20.58
CA ALA A 19 75.55 -27.31 21.55
C ALA A 19 75.03 -25.99 20.96
N VAL A 20 75.82 -25.32 20.12
CA VAL A 20 75.41 -24.09 19.42
C VAL A 20 74.33 -24.40 18.37
N ILE A 21 74.49 -25.48 17.59
CA ILE A 21 73.46 -25.93 16.64
C ILE A 21 72.18 -26.33 17.37
N GLY A 22 72.28 -27.02 18.50
CA GLY A 22 71.15 -27.36 19.36
C GLY A 22 70.44 -26.13 19.94
N MET A 23 71.18 -25.12 20.42
CA MET A 23 70.60 -23.85 20.89
C MET A 23 69.95 -23.05 19.76
N MET A 24 70.61 -22.90 18.62
CA MET A 24 70.05 -22.18 17.47
C MET A 24 68.81 -22.89 16.93
N SER A 25 68.80 -24.22 16.91
CA SER A 25 67.62 -25.02 16.52
C SER A 25 66.49 -24.93 17.56
N GLY A 26 66.83 -24.89 18.86
CA GLY A 26 65.86 -24.66 19.93
C GLY A 26 65.21 -23.28 19.86
N LEU A 27 66.01 -22.22 19.60
CA LEU A 27 65.52 -20.86 19.43
C LEU A 27 64.65 -20.70 18.18
N THR A 28 65.03 -21.31 17.06
CA THR A 28 64.21 -21.27 15.85
C THR A 28 62.91 -22.05 16.01
N MET A 29 62.93 -23.24 16.64
CA MET A 29 61.71 -23.97 16.96
C MET A 29 60.80 -23.21 17.94
N THR A 30 61.37 -22.53 18.95
CA THR A 30 60.60 -21.70 19.88
C THR A 30 59.98 -20.50 19.18
N SER A 31 60.71 -19.87 18.26
CA SER A 31 60.21 -18.77 17.43
C SER A 31 59.07 -19.21 16.50
N LEU A 32 59.21 -20.37 15.84
CA LEU A 32 58.15 -20.95 15.02
C LEU A 32 56.91 -21.29 15.85
N ALA A 33 57.08 -21.94 17.00
CA ALA A 33 55.98 -22.25 17.91
C ALA A 33 55.27 -20.98 18.40
N MET A 34 56.02 -19.93 18.74
CA MET A 34 55.44 -18.64 19.12
C MET A 34 54.67 -17.99 17.96
N ARG A 35 55.20 -18.05 16.74
CA ARG A 35 54.51 -17.52 15.56
C ARG A 35 53.20 -18.26 15.29
N ASP A 36 53.21 -19.59 15.40
CA ASP A 36 52.02 -20.41 15.19
C ASP A 36 50.97 -20.18 16.29
N ILE A 37 51.40 -20.01 17.54
CA ILE A 37 50.50 -19.62 18.64
C ILE A 37 49.87 -18.26 18.36
N VAL A 38 50.65 -17.26 17.95
CA VAL A 38 50.11 -15.92 17.65
C VAL A 38 49.15 -15.96 16.45
N ALA A 39 49.48 -16.71 15.40
CA ALA A 39 48.61 -16.90 14.24
C ALA A 39 47.28 -17.56 14.64
N TYR A 40 47.34 -18.63 15.44
CA TYR A 40 46.15 -19.28 15.98
C TYR A 40 45.27 -18.32 16.79
N HIS A 41 45.89 -17.43 17.59
CA HIS A 41 45.15 -16.42 18.35
C HIS A 41 44.43 -15.43 17.43
N TRP A 42 45.05 -15.01 16.33
CA TRP A 42 44.42 -14.11 15.36
C TRP A 42 43.26 -14.77 14.62
N ASP A 43 43.42 -16.03 14.21
CA ASP A 43 42.36 -16.80 13.56
C ASP A 43 41.16 -17.00 14.50
N TYR A 44 41.45 -17.35 15.77
CA TYR A 44 40.43 -17.47 16.80
C TYR A 44 39.69 -16.16 17.06
N GLU A 45 40.42 -15.05 17.25
CA GLU A 45 39.82 -13.73 17.46
C GLU A 45 39.01 -13.27 16.24
N GLY A 46 39.45 -13.61 15.02
CA GLY A 46 38.75 -13.34 13.77
C GLY A 46 37.39 -14.05 13.71
N LEU A 47 37.39 -15.37 13.89
CA LEU A 47 36.16 -16.19 13.86
C LEU A 47 35.19 -15.81 14.98
N GLN A 48 35.69 -15.74 16.22
CA GLN A 48 34.85 -15.40 17.37
C GLN A 48 34.30 -13.97 17.25
N GLY A 49 35.11 -13.04 16.74
CA GLY A 49 34.67 -11.67 16.51
C GLY A 49 33.57 -11.57 15.44
N LEU A 50 33.52 -12.44 14.43
CA LEU A 50 32.41 -12.48 13.46
C LEU A 50 31.10 -12.95 14.10
N HIS A 51 31.14 -13.95 14.98
CA HIS A 51 29.96 -14.38 15.73
C HIS A 51 29.41 -13.26 16.63
N PHE A 52 30.29 -12.54 17.33
CA PHE A 52 29.89 -11.39 18.12
C PHE A 52 29.38 -10.23 17.25
N LEU A 53 29.96 -10.02 16.06
CA LEU A 53 29.47 -9.02 15.11
C LEU A 53 28.02 -9.29 14.68
N ARG A 54 27.68 -10.56 14.40
CA ARG A 54 26.27 -10.96 14.12
C ARG A 54 25.36 -10.68 15.31
N SER A 55 25.78 -11.10 16.51
CA SER A 55 25.00 -10.91 17.73
C SER A 55 24.71 -9.43 18.00
N GLU A 56 25.69 -8.55 17.78
CA GLU A 56 25.54 -7.11 17.99
C GLU A 56 24.72 -6.44 16.91
N ALA A 57 24.85 -6.86 15.65
CA ALA A 57 23.96 -6.41 14.58
C ALA A 57 22.49 -6.78 14.89
N SER A 58 22.22 -8.01 15.33
CA SER A 58 20.89 -8.44 15.76
C SER A 58 20.38 -7.67 16.98
N ARG A 59 21.26 -7.30 17.92
CA ARG A 59 20.90 -6.43 19.05
C ARG A 59 20.52 -5.03 18.59
N GLY A 60 21.27 -4.44 17.66
CA GLY A 60 20.93 -3.16 17.04
C GLY A 60 19.57 -3.21 16.34
N GLN A 61 19.29 -4.30 15.62
CA GLN A 61 18.00 -4.54 14.98
C GLN A 61 16.86 -4.62 16.00
N ALA A 62 17.04 -5.37 17.09
CA ALA A 62 16.02 -5.50 18.13
C ALA A 62 15.69 -4.15 18.81
N ILE A 63 16.70 -3.30 19.00
CA ILE A 63 16.51 -1.93 19.51
C ILE A 63 15.70 -1.10 18.51
N LEU A 64 16.05 -1.15 17.23
CA LEU A 64 15.32 -0.45 16.17
C LEU A 64 13.86 -0.91 16.04
N GLN A 65 13.63 -2.23 16.07
CA GLN A 65 12.29 -2.81 16.00
C GLN A 65 11.41 -2.34 17.16
N ARG A 66 11.99 -2.12 18.35
CA ARG A 66 11.24 -1.65 19.52
C ARG A 66 11.11 -0.13 19.59
N ALA A 67 12.09 0.61 19.08
CA ALA A 67 12.05 2.06 19.05
C ALA A 67 11.12 2.60 17.95
N GLY A 68 10.97 1.86 16.85
CA GLY A 68 10.15 2.22 15.70
C GLY A 68 10.79 3.29 14.81
N GLU A 69 11.14 4.43 15.40
CA GLU A 69 11.90 5.51 14.76
C GLU A 69 13.00 6.04 15.68
N ILE A 70 14.15 6.37 15.10
CA ILE A 70 15.27 6.99 15.82
C ILE A 70 15.60 8.33 15.16
N VAL A 71 15.50 9.40 15.95
CA VAL A 71 15.95 10.73 15.55
C VAL A 71 17.42 10.90 15.93
N GLY A 72 18.29 11.03 14.93
CA GLY A 72 19.72 11.24 15.12
C GLY A 72 20.53 9.95 15.22
N THR A 73 21.55 9.95 16.07
CA THR A 73 22.49 8.82 16.24
C THR A 73 22.30 8.19 17.62
N VAL A 74 22.10 6.87 17.66
CA VAL A 74 21.99 6.10 18.90
C VAL A 74 23.14 5.11 19.01
N TYR A 75 23.77 5.08 20.19
CA TYR A 75 24.79 4.09 20.51
C TYR A 75 24.21 3.02 21.43
N THR A 76 24.48 1.76 21.13
CA THR A 76 24.16 0.69 22.06
C THR A 76 25.12 0.73 23.25
N PRO A 77 24.70 0.27 24.45
CA PRO A 77 25.61 0.14 25.58
C PRO A 77 26.80 -0.77 25.22
N GLN A 78 28.00 -0.34 25.58
CA GLN A 78 29.19 -1.14 25.38
C GLN A 78 29.09 -2.43 26.20
N ARG A 79 29.24 -3.57 25.54
CA ARG A 79 29.26 -4.89 26.19
C ARG A 79 30.67 -5.46 26.15
N SER A 80 31.06 -6.14 27.21
CA SER A 80 32.27 -6.94 27.26
C SER A 80 31.93 -8.40 27.50
N VAL A 81 32.56 -9.30 26.74
CA VAL A 81 32.48 -10.75 26.94
C VAL A 81 33.88 -11.26 27.19
N GLU A 82 34.05 -11.88 28.35
CA GLU A 82 35.30 -12.51 28.76
C GLU A 82 35.28 -13.98 28.35
N MET A 83 36.37 -14.43 27.74
CA MET A 83 36.56 -15.82 27.35
C MET A 83 37.86 -16.32 27.95
N GLN A 84 37.75 -17.38 28.73
CA GLN A 84 38.87 -18.03 29.38
C GLN A 84 38.93 -19.49 28.92
N GLY A 85 40.02 -19.85 28.25
CA GLY A 85 40.41 -21.22 27.96
C GLY A 85 41.69 -21.58 28.71
N SER A 86 42.10 -22.84 28.59
CA SER A 86 43.30 -23.39 29.27
C SER A 86 44.58 -22.59 28.98
N ASN A 87 44.68 -22.05 27.76
CA ASN A 87 45.89 -21.39 27.26
C ASN A 87 45.67 -19.94 26.80
N MET A 88 44.46 -19.39 26.97
CA MET A 88 44.12 -18.07 26.43
C MET A 88 43.04 -17.38 27.28
N SER A 89 43.28 -16.10 27.59
CA SER A 89 42.29 -15.21 28.21
C SER A 89 42.11 -13.97 27.34
N ARG A 90 40.88 -13.73 26.88
CA ARG A 90 40.54 -12.61 26.00
C ARG A 90 39.26 -11.94 26.45
N THR A 91 39.23 -10.63 26.29
CA THR A 91 38.03 -9.82 26.53
C THR A 91 37.62 -9.16 25.22
N PHE A 92 36.43 -9.48 24.73
CA PHE A 92 35.83 -8.86 23.54
C PHE A 92 34.94 -7.72 23.97
N THR A 93 35.23 -6.51 23.48
CA THR A 93 34.40 -5.32 23.64
C THR A 93 33.63 -5.07 22.35
N MET A 94 32.34 -4.77 22.51
CA MET A 94 31.43 -4.65 21.40
C MET A 94 30.44 -3.51 21.60
N GLN A 95 30.20 -2.77 20.52
CA GLN A 95 29.27 -1.65 20.49
C GLN A 95 28.74 -1.48 19.06
N SER A 96 27.53 -0.95 18.94
CA SER A 96 26.90 -0.61 17.67
C SER A 96 26.43 0.84 17.70
N LYS A 97 26.54 1.49 16.56
CA LYS A 97 26.01 2.83 16.30
C LYS A 97 24.91 2.73 15.25
N ILE A 98 23.76 3.28 15.56
CA ILE A 98 22.56 3.25 14.73
C ILE A 98 22.31 4.65 14.20
N ILE A 99 22.20 4.79 12.88
CA ILE A 99 21.93 6.06 12.20
C ILE A 99 20.92 5.85 11.07
N LYS A 100 20.09 6.85 10.81
CA LYS A 100 19.27 6.93 9.59
C LYS A 100 20.19 7.34 8.43
N ASP A 101 20.19 6.58 7.35
CA ASP A 101 21.07 6.82 6.20
C ASP A 101 20.34 6.49 4.88
N LEU A 102 20.82 7.08 3.79
CA LEU A 102 20.37 6.75 2.44
C LEU A 102 21.42 5.82 1.83
N GLN A 103 21.05 4.58 1.53
CA GLN A 103 21.95 3.66 0.84
C GLN A 103 21.44 3.33 -0.56
N MET A 104 22.39 3.15 -1.47
CA MET A 104 22.16 2.53 -2.75
C MET A 104 21.99 1.03 -2.51
N ALA A 105 20.75 0.55 -2.57
CA ALA A 105 20.47 -0.87 -2.61
C ALA A 105 20.88 -1.39 -4.00
N GLN A 106 21.89 -2.27 -4.03
CA GLN A 106 22.08 -3.18 -5.16
C GLN A 106 21.12 -4.34 -4.92
N GLY A 107 20.01 -4.36 -5.65
CA GLY A 107 19.03 -5.44 -5.55
C GLY A 107 19.65 -6.77 -6.01
N ALA A 108 19.70 -7.76 -5.12
CA ALA A 108 19.85 -9.16 -5.51
C ALA A 108 18.46 -9.71 -5.84
N ALA A 109 18.30 -10.21 -7.06
CA ALA A 109 17.02 -10.67 -7.60
C ALA A 109 16.45 -11.88 -6.83
N VAL A 110 15.17 -11.82 -6.49
CA VAL A 110 14.32 -13.01 -6.43
C VAL A 110 13.65 -13.09 -7.82
N GLY A 111 14.01 -14.09 -8.63
CA GLY A 111 13.38 -14.31 -9.95
C GLY A 111 14.13 -13.84 -11.20
N GLY A 112 15.41 -13.47 -11.11
CA GLY A 112 16.32 -13.44 -12.27
C GLY A 112 16.27 -12.24 -13.23
N ASN A 113 15.44 -11.22 -13.02
CA ASN A 113 15.34 -10.06 -13.94
C ASN A 113 15.57 -8.70 -13.27
N TYR A 114 16.54 -8.56 -12.36
CA TYR A 114 16.88 -7.25 -11.79
C TYR A 114 18.37 -6.94 -11.81
N SER A 115 18.72 -5.80 -12.41
CA SER A 115 20.01 -5.12 -12.29
C SER A 115 19.75 -3.61 -12.33
N GLY A 116 19.30 -3.07 -11.20
CA GLY A 116 19.04 -1.64 -11.00
C GLY A 116 19.56 -1.16 -9.64
N VAL A 117 19.92 0.12 -9.54
CA VAL A 117 20.38 0.75 -8.30
C VAL A 117 19.25 1.61 -7.76
N ALA A 118 18.58 1.18 -6.68
CA ALA A 118 17.55 1.95 -6.01
C ALA A 118 18.16 2.68 -4.80
N ILE A 119 17.86 3.97 -4.62
CA ILE A 119 18.24 4.70 -3.41
C ILE A 119 17.12 4.51 -2.39
N THR A 120 17.45 3.82 -1.30
CA THR A 120 16.51 3.46 -0.24
C THR A 120 16.87 4.18 1.05
N GLN A 121 15.86 4.73 1.73
CA GLN A 121 16.04 5.33 3.05
C GLN A 121 15.81 4.26 4.12
N GLY A 122 16.75 4.14 5.05
CA GLY A 122 16.68 3.13 6.10
C GLY A 122 17.62 3.45 7.27
N TYR A 123 17.93 2.44 8.06
CA TYR A 123 18.81 2.52 9.20
C TYR A 123 20.06 1.68 8.96
N VAL A 124 21.24 2.28 9.16
CA VAL A 124 22.51 1.56 9.18
C VAL A 124 22.92 1.31 10.62
N ILE A 125 23.13 0.03 10.96
CA ILE A 125 23.76 -0.39 12.20
C ILE A 125 25.24 -0.65 11.92
N LYS A 126 26.09 0.23 12.42
CA LYS A 126 27.55 0.13 12.36
C LYS A 126 28.05 -0.55 13.62
N SER A 127 28.49 -1.81 13.52
CA SER A 127 28.93 -2.62 14.67
C SER A 127 30.45 -2.80 14.65
N LEU A 128 31.11 -2.55 15.78
CA LEU A 128 32.56 -2.70 15.94
C LEU A 128 32.87 -3.67 17.09
N ILE A 129 33.69 -4.68 16.81
CA ILE A 129 34.19 -5.64 17.78
C ILE A 129 35.71 -5.48 17.91
N ASN A 130 36.18 -5.25 19.13
CA ASN A 130 37.58 -5.15 19.48
C ASN A 130 37.93 -6.16 20.58
N ALA A 131 39.02 -6.89 20.43
CA ALA A 131 39.52 -7.79 21.47
C ALA A 131 40.69 -7.17 22.26
N LYS A 132 40.83 -7.54 23.52
CA LYS A 132 41.99 -7.26 24.37
C LYS A 132 42.51 -8.55 25.03
N ALA A 133 43.82 -8.61 25.29
CA ALA A 133 44.43 -9.70 26.04
C ALA A 133 44.14 -9.57 27.54
N GLY A 134 43.78 -10.68 28.19
CA GLY A 134 43.44 -10.76 29.61
C GLY A 134 41.94 -10.73 29.88
N ILE A 135 41.59 -10.88 31.16
CA ILE A 135 40.22 -10.78 31.73
C ILE A 135 40.21 -9.83 32.93
N GLY A 136 39.06 -9.28 33.28
CA GLY A 136 38.87 -8.38 34.43
C GLY A 136 39.76 -7.14 34.40
N GLN A 137 40.37 -6.84 35.55
CA GLN A 137 41.19 -5.62 35.73
C GLN A 137 42.41 -5.58 34.79
N VAL A 138 42.95 -6.74 34.41
CA VAL A 138 44.10 -6.86 33.49
C VAL A 138 43.71 -6.41 32.08
N ALA A 139 42.53 -6.78 31.59
CA ALA A 139 42.04 -6.33 30.28
C ALA A 139 41.67 -4.83 30.28
N PHE A 140 41.18 -4.32 31.41
CA PHE A 140 40.80 -2.92 31.56
C PHE A 140 42.01 -1.99 31.54
N LEU A 141 43.07 -2.35 32.26
CA LEU A 141 44.33 -1.58 32.34
C LEU A 141 45.24 -1.77 31.12
N ASN A 142 45.02 -2.80 30.30
CA ASN A 142 45.78 -3.04 29.10
C ASN A 142 45.39 -2.07 27.97
N SER A 143 46.36 -1.27 27.53
CA SER A 143 46.22 -0.30 26.43
C SER A 143 46.40 -0.93 25.05
N ARG A 144 46.97 -2.14 24.97
CA ARG A 144 47.21 -2.86 23.72
C ARG A 144 45.98 -3.69 23.34
N GLY A 145 45.16 -3.14 22.45
CA GLY A 145 44.11 -3.90 21.77
C GLY A 145 44.67 -4.89 20.75
N SER A 146 43.89 -5.91 20.41
CA SER A 146 44.24 -6.82 19.32
C SER A 146 44.34 -6.05 17.99
N ILE A 147 45.20 -6.57 17.12
CA ILE A 147 45.33 -6.16 15.72
C ILE A 147 44.08 -6.58 14.94
N VAL A 148 43.47 -7.71 15.32
CA VAL A 148 42.24 -8.22 14.70
C VAL A 148 41.05 -7.46 15.27
N ARG A 149 40.36 -6.72 14.39
CA ARG A 149 39.13 -5.98 14.69
C ARG A 149 38.13 -6.26 13.59
N ASN A 150 36.88 -6.46 13.97
CA ASN A 150 35.81 -6.76 13.03
C ASN A 150 34.81 -5.62 13.02
N TYR A 151 34.45 -5.17 11.82
CA TYR A 151 33.48 -4.10 11.62
C TYR A 151 32.51 -4.47 10.51
N GLY A 152 31.24 -4.20 10.76
CA GLY A 152 30.17 -4.48 9.80
C GLY A 152 29.12 -3.39 9.81
N GLU A 153 28.56 -3.14 8.64
CA GLU A 153 27.43 -2.25 8.43
C GLU A 153 26.24 -3.09 8.01
N PHE A 154 25.17 -3.05 8.82
CA PHE A 154 23.94 -3.79 8.58
C PHE A 154 22.82 -2.81 8.27
N PHE A 155 22.29 -2.86 7.05
CA PHE A 155 21.23 -1.97 6.58
C PHE A 155 19.85 -2.61 6.76
N LEU A 156 18.97 -1.87 7.41
CA LEU A 156 17.60 -2.25 7.70
C LEU A 156 16.63 -1.22 7.15
N ARG A 157 15.53 -1.69 6.60
CA ARG A 157 14.43 -0.86 6.12
C ARG A 157 13.16 -1.17 6.90
N LYS A 158 12.40 -0.14 7.25
CA LYS A 158 11.08 -0.33 7.84
C LYS A 158 10.05 -0.63 6.76
N GLN A 159 9.23 -1.65 6.97
CA GLN A 159 8.20 -2.03 5.99
C GLN A 159 7.09 -0.98 5.89
N ARG A 160 6.50 -0.88 4.70
CA ARG A 160 5.41 0.06 4.36
C ARG A 160 4.21 -0.68 3.81
N TYR A 161 3.02 -0.08 3.91
CA TYR A 161 1.80 -0.71 3.39
C TYR A 161 1.83 -0.88 1.88
N SER A 162 2.66 -0.11 1.17
CA SER A 162 2.86 -0.22 -0.26
C SER A 162 3.46 -1.57 -0.69
N GLU A 163 4.09 -2.31 0.22
CA GLU A 163 4.70 -3.63 -0.05
C GLU A 163 3.69 -4.77 -0.17
N PHE A 164 2.47 -4.57 0.31
CA PHE A 164 1.39 -5.53 0.16
C PHE A 164 0.62 -5.16 -1.09
N MET A 165 0.52 -6.05 -2.07
CA MET A 165 -0.44 -5.87 -3.17
C MET A 165 -1.84 -5.69 -2.61
N TYR A 166 -2.18 -6.47 -1.58
CA TYR A 166 -3.47 -6.44 -0.93
C TYR A 166 -3.33 -6.54 0.58
N PHE A 167 -3.74 -5.50 1.30
CA PHE A 167 -3.80 -5.45 2.75
C PHE A 167 -5.22 -5.08 3.20
N THR A 168 -5.77 -5.86 4.13
CA THR A 168 -7.03 -5.56 4.82
C THR A 168 -6.88 -5.64 6.34
N ASP A 169 -7.42 -4.66 7.06
CA ASP A 169 -7.55 -4.77 8.51
C ASP A 169 -8.71 -5.72 8.89
N THR A 170 -9.80 -5.66 8.14
CA THR A 170 -10.96 -6.56 8.23
C THR A 170 -11.38 -7.00 6.81
N ASP A 171 -11.20 -8.29 6.49
CA ASP A 171 -11.57 -8.89 5.19
C ASP A 171 -13.05 -9.30 5.13
N GLU A 172 -13.92 -8.32 5.35
CA GLU A 172 -15.37 -8.42 5.23
C GLU A 172 -15.90 -7.21 4.44
N SER A 173 -17.11 -7.32 3.88
CA SER A 173 -17.78 -6.21 3.23
C SER A 173 -18.24 -5.17 4.26
N THR A 174 -18.62 -3.98 3.77
CA THR A 174 -19.30 -2.94 4.57
C THR A 174 -20.61 -3.41 5.19
N ASN A 175 -21.20 -4.50 4.68
CA ASN A 175 -22.43 -5.09 5.21
C ASN A 175 -22.16 -6.17 6.27
N GLY A 176 -20.88 -6.40 6.64
CA GLY A 176 -20.47 -7.44 7.58
C GLY A 176 -20.58 -8.85 7.00
N THR A 177 -20.56 -8.97 5.66
CA THR A 177 -20.61 -10.26 4.96
C THR A 177 -19.24 -10.66 4.45
N ASN A 178 -18.95 -11.96 4.43
CA ASN A 178 -17.67 -12.46 3.95
C ASN A 178 -17.50 -12.18 2.45
N VAL A 179 -16.34 -11.63 2.08
CA VAL A 179 -15.97 -11.42 0.68
C VAL A 179 -14.90 -12.43 0.30
N TYR A 180 -15.01 -13.00 -0.90
CA TYR A 180 -14.17 -14.12 -1.30
C TYR A 180 -13.15 -13.71 -2.37
N PHE A 181 -11.99 -14.35 -2.35
CA PHE A 181 -11.17 -14.53 -3.55
C PHE A 181 -11.63 -15.78 -4.28
N TYR A 182 -11.69 -15.73 -5.62
CA TYR A 182 -12.18 -16.82 -6.46
C TYR A 182 -11.39 -16.91 -7.78
N GLY A 183 -11.75 -17.85 -8.65
CA GLY A 183 -11.01 -18.22 -9.87
C GLY A 183 -10.28 -17.11 -10.61
N PRO A 184 -10.96 -16.02 -11.02
CA PRO A 184 -10.36 -14.91 -11.75
C PRO A 184 -9.34 -14.08 -10.95
N ASP A 185 -9.30 -14.17 -9.62
CA ASP A 185 -8.34 -13.44 -8.80
C ASP A 185 -6.96 -14.11 -8.88
N ILE A 186 -6.08 -13.53 -9.71
CA ILE A 186 -4.66 -13.88 -9.81
C ILE A 186 -3.87 -12.71 -9.22
N ILE A 187 -3.15 -12.98 -8.14
CA ILE A 187 -2.56 -11.95 -7.29
C ILE A 187 -1.05 -12.15 -7.25
N HIS A 188 -0.33 -11.13 -7.71
CA HIS A 188 1.13 -11.08 -7.76
C HIS A 188 1.61 -10.17 -6.63
N GLY A 189 2.40 -10.63 -5.67
CA GLY A 189 2.84 -9.81 -4.54
C GLY A 189 2.13 -10.15 -3.22
N ARG A 190 2.67 -9.62 -2.12
CA ARG A 190 2.30 -10.03 -0.76
C ARG A 190 0.84 -9.69 -0.44
N VAL A 191 0.16 -10.61 0.24
CA VAL A 191 -1.20 -10.41 0.75
C VAL A 191 -1.21 -10.53 2.27
N HIS A 192 -1.91 -9.62 2.93
CA HIS A 192 -2.16 -9.72 4.36
C HIS A 192 -3.60 -9.38 4.74
N SER A 193 -4.15 -10.12 5.71
CA SER A 193 -5.36 -9.72 6.43
C SER A 193 -5.18 -9.87 7.94
N ASN A 194 -5.58 -8.85 8.70
CA ASN A 194 -5.62 -8.93 10.16
C ASN A 194 -6.78 -9.80 10.69
N THR A 195 -7.69 -10.22 9.80
CA THR A 195 -8.76 -11.20 10.05
C THR A 195 -8.61 -12.42 9.15
N ASP A 196 -9.58 -13.33 9.19
CA ASP A 196 -9.64 -14.49 8.29
C ASP A 196 -9.62 -14.05 6.82
N ILE A 197 -9.02 -14.88 5.94
CA ILE A 197 -9.07 -14.70 4.49
C ILE A 197 -10.03 -15.74 3.92
N TRP A 198 -11.03 -15.29 3.16
CA TRP A 198 -12.01 -16.18 2.56
C TRP A 198 -11.70 -16.44 1.08
N ILE A 199 -11.68 -17.72 0.71
CA ILE A 199 -11.52 -18.16 -0.68
C ILE A 199 -12.67 -19.08 -1.08
N LYS A 200 -13.02 -19.12 -2.37
CA LYS A 200 -14.03 -20.03 -2.91
C LYS A 200 -13.63 -20.56 -4.28
N GLN A 201 -14.08 -21.76 -4.59
CA GLN A 201 -14.05 -22.28 -5.95
C GLN A 201 -15.31 -21.81 -6.68
N ALA A 202 -15.18 -20.73 -7.43
CA ALA A 202 -16.23 -20.24 -8.32
C ALA A 202 -15.57 -20.04 -9.69
N GLY A 203 -16.09 -20.71 -10.72
CA GLY A 203 -15.45 -20.92 -12.01
C GLY A 203 -14.83 -19.67 -12.68
N GLY A 204 -14.06 -19.92 -13.74
CA GLY A 204 -13.17 -18.91 -14.33
C GLY A 204 -11.73 -19.07 -13.83
N GLY A 205 -10.85 -18.17 -14.25
CA GLY A 205 -9.42 -18.24 -13.93
C GLY A 205 -8.67 -19.40 -14.58
N THR A 206 -7.39 -19.51 -14.23
CA THR A 206 -6.47 -20.54 -14.75
C THR A 206 -6.30 -21.74 -13.82
N ASN A 207 -6.82 -21.68 -12.60
CA ASN A 207 -6.62 -22.68 -11.54
C ASN A 207 -7.94 -23.39 -11.15
N GLN A 208 -8.68 -23.90 -12.16
CA GLN A 208 -9.91 -24.68 -11.95
C GLN A 208 -10.98 -23.97 -11.09
N GLY A 209 -11.10 -22.64 -11.19
CA GLY A 209 -12.02 -21.84 -10.39
C GLY A 209 -11.52 -21.45 -8.99
N TRP A 210 -10.31 -21.85 -8.60
CA TRP A 210 -9.63 -21.36 -7.39
C TRP A 210 -8.78 -20.11 -7.69
N PRO A 211 -8.61 -19.20 -6.72
CA PRO A 211 -7.67 -18.09 -6.87
C PRO A 211 -6.22 -18.59 -6.89
N THR A 212 -5.31 -17.75 -7.36
CA THR A 212 -3.87 -18.03 -7.40
C THR A 212 -3.09 -16.89 -6.76
N PHE A 213 -2.30 -17.20 -5.73
CA PHE A 213 -1.40 -16.27 -5.05
C PHE A 213 0.06 -16.65 -5.37
N HIS A 214 0.76 -15.74 -6.02
CA HIS A 214 2.15 -15.98 -6.47
C HIS A 214 3.20 -15.69 -5.40
N ASP A 215 2.87 -14.86 -4.40
CA ASP A 215 3.79 -14.45 -3.33
C ASP A 215 3.20 -14.84 -1.96
N LEU A 216 3.92 -14.51 -0.88
CA LEU A 216 3.54 -14.89 0.47
C LEU A 216 2.18 -14.32 0.87
N VAL A 217 1.30 -15.20 1.33
CA VAL A 217 0.02 -14.83 1.95
C VAL A 217 0.12 -14.97 3.46
N THR A 218 -0.24 -13.93 4.19
CA THR A 218 -0.23 -13.94 5.66
C THR A 218 -1.59 -13.55 6.20
N THR A 219 -2.02 -14.18 7.28
CA THR A 219 -3.25 -13.77 7.98
C THR A 219 -3.06 -13.92 9.47
N SER A 220 -3.63 -12.98 10.23
CA SER A 220 -3.70 -13.11 11.69
C SER A 220 -4.83 -14.03 12.15
N GLY A 221 -5.76 -14.34 11.25
CA GLY A 221 -6.79 -15.35 11.41
C GLY A 221 -6.39 -16.64 10.69
N LYS A 222 -7.36 -17.22 9.97
CA LYS A 222 -7.22 -18.45 9.17
C LYS A 222 -7.73 -18.27 7.77
N ILE A 223 -7.21 -19.07 6.85
CA ILE A 223 -7.70 -19.22 5.49
C ILE A 223 -8.93 -20.12 5.55
N ARG A 224 -10.08 -19.62 5.08
CA ARG A 224 -11.35 -20.32 5.11
C ARG A 224 -11.94 -20.49 3.72
N THR A 225 -12.69 -21.56 3.54
CA THR A 225 -13.45 -21.82 2.31
C THR A 225 -14.80 -22.46 2.63
N LEU A 226 -15.77 -22.23 1.74
CA LEU A 226 -17.05 -22.94 1.73
C LEU A 226 -17.14 -23.99 0.59
N SER A 227 -16.10 -24.10 -0.24
CA SER A 227 -16.10 -24.91 -1.47
C SER A 227 -15.44 -26.29 -1.30
N GLY A 228 -15.19 -26.72 -0.06
CA GLY A 228 -14.58 -28.03 0.24
C GLY A 228 -13.11 -27.95 0.63
N VAL A 229 -12.28 -28.87 0.14
CA VAL A 229 -10.85 -28.95 0.50
C VAL A 229 -10.03 -28.01 -0.39
N ILE A 230 -9.22 -27.16 0.23
CA ILE A 230 -8.35 -26.20 -0.47
C ILE A 230 -7.14 -26.94 -1.06
N PRO A 231 -6.86 -26.82 -2.37
CA PRO A 231 -5.61 -27.30 -2.95
C PRO A 231 -4.48 -26.29 -2.66
N TYR A 232 -3.93 -26.32 -1.44
CA TYR A 232 -2.97 -25.32 -0.96
C TYR A 232 -1.77 -25.11 -1.89
N GLU A 233 -1.22 -26.17 -2.49
CA GLU A 233 -0.06 -26.08 -3.37
C GLU A 233 -0.36 -25.36 -4.69
N SER A 234 -1.59 -25.43 -5.20
CA SER A 234 -1.96 -24.71 -6.44
C SER A 234 -2.47 -23.30 -6.16
N VAL A 235 -3.00 -23.06 -4.96
CA VAL A 235 -3.53 -21.74 -4.54
C VAL A 235 -2.42 -20.84 -4.02
N PHE A 236 -1.49 -21.34 -3.21
CA PHE A 236 -0.46 -20.56 -2.52
C PHE A 236 0.94 -20.92 -2.98
N LEU A 237 1.30 -20.48 -4.19
CA LEU A 237 2.60 -20.78 -4.79
C LEU A 237 3.76 -20.14 -4.02
N GLY A 238 3.54 -18.94 -3.46
CA GLY A 238 4.50 -18.24 -2.60
C GLY A 238 4.49 -18.68 -1.12
N GLY A 239 3.65 -19.66 -0.77
CA GLY A 239 3.43 -20.10 0.60
C GLY A 239 2.41 -19.27 1.38
N TYR A 240 2.01 -19.78 2.54
CA TYR A 240 1.04 -19.13 3.42
C TYR A 240 1.46 -19.24 4.89
N LEU A 241 1.06 -18.25 5.70
CA LEU A 241 1.20 -18.24 7.15
C LEU A 241 -0.10 -17.79 7.81
N GLU A 242 -0.68 -18.64 8.65
CA GLU A 242 -1.84 -18.34 9.48
C GLU A 242 -1.42 -17.97 10.90
N GLU A 243 -2.34 -17.36 11.66
CA GLU A 243 -2.11 -16.94 13.05
C GLU A 243 -0.85 -16.05 13.18
N TYR A 244 -0.57 -15.27 12.13
CA TYR A 244 0.50 -14.27 12.13
C TYR A 244 0.15 -13.12 13.09
N LYS A 245 1.15 -12.30 13.44
CA LYS A 245 0.90 -11.12 14.27
C LYS A 245 0.11 -10.07 13.48
N LYS A 246 -0.87 -9.46 14.14
CA LYS A 246 -1.64 -8.34 13.57
C LYS A 246 -0.74 -7.15 13.31
N TYR A 247 -0.99 -6.45 12.21
CA TYR A 247 -0.45 -5.13 11.96
C TYR A 247 -1.37 -4.04 12.53
N GLU A 248 -0.81 -3.00 13.12
CA GLU A 248 -1.55 -1.84 13.61
C GLU A 248 -1.85 -0.92 12.42
N PHE A 249 -3.10 -0.89 11.97
CA PHE A 249 -3.53 -0.04 10.85
C PHE A 249 -3.92 1.36 11.37
N PRO A 250 -3.24 2.44 10.93
CA PRO A 250 -3.41 3.77 11.50
C PRO A 250 -4.71 4.43 11.03
N ASP A 251 -5.30 5.27 11.86
CA ASP A 251 -6.57 5.96 11.55
C ASP A 251 -6.37 7.23 10.75
N GLU A 252 -5.18 7.83 10.84
CA GLU A 252 -4.84 9.11 10.24
C GLU A 252 -3.48 9.05 9.55
N ALA A 253 -3.30 9.88 8.52
CA ALA A 253 -2.06 10.01 7.78
C ALA A 253 -1.10 11.00 8.46
N THR A 254 -0.84 10.83 9.77
CA THR A 254 -0.13 11.82 10.63
C THR A 254 1.20 12.30 10.03
N THR A 255 2.00 11.41 9.42
CA THR A 255 3.27 11.78 8.79
C THR A 255 3.06 12.77 7.64
N ILE A 256 2.05 12.52 6.80
CA ILE A 256 1.72 13.38 5.65
C ILE A 256 1.03 14.66 6.14
N GLN A 257 0.22 14.59 7.21
CA GLN A 257 -0.33 15.79 7.83
C GLN A 257 0.77 16.75 8.31
N ASN A 258 1.88 16.24 8.86
CA ASN A 258 2.95 17.08 9.40
C ASN A 258 3.94 17.56 8.32
N ASN A 259 4.28 16.70 7.36
CA ASN A 259 5.31 16.98 6.36
C ASN A 259 4.75 17.52 5.02
N GLY A 260 3.51 17.15 4.69
CA GLY A 260 2.92 17.38 3.38
C GLY A 260 2.54 18.83 3.14
N GLN A 261 2.82 19.31 1.93
CA GLN A 261 2.40 20.63 1.47
C GLN A 261 0.87 20.70 1.44
N ARG A 262 0.30 21.69 2.12
CA ARG A 262 -1.16 21.90 2.14
C ARG A 262 -1.63 22.42 0.78
N VAL A 263 -2.70 21.83 0.25
CA VAL A 263 -3.35 22.25 -1.00
C VAL A 263 -4.85 22.50 -0.73
N GLY A 264 -5.34 23.64 -1.18
CA GLY A 264 -6.71 24.09 -0.87
C GLY A 264 -6.83 24.70 0.53
N PRO A 265 -8.03 24.66 1.14
CA PRO A 265 -8.26 25.19 2.49
C PRO A 265 -7.39 24.48 3.54
N LEU A 266 -6.85 25.26 4.49
CA LEU A 266 -5.89 24.76 5.50
C LEU A 266 -6.53 23.88 6.58
N THR A 267 -7.85 24.01 6.76
CA THR A 267 -8.64 23.27 7.74
C THR A 267 -9.74 22.49 7.06
N TYR A 268 -10.21 21.45 7.74
CA TYR A 268 -11.37 20.69 7.31
C TYR A 268 -12.65 21.54 7.37
N ASP A 269 -13.41 21.54 6.28
CA ASP A 269 -14.76 22.07 6.16
C ASP A 269 -15.49 21.28 5.06
N PRO A 270 -16.58 20.55 5.40
CA PRO A 270 -17.27 19.65 4.48
C PRO A 270 -17.88 20.36 3.25
N LYS A 271 -17.95 21.70 3.26
CA LYS A 271 -18.41 22.48 2.10
C LYS A 271 -17.41 22.54 0.96
N TYR A 272 -16.13 22.21 1.19
CA TYR A 272 -15.11 22.31 0.17
C TYR A 272 -14.82 20.98 -0.50
N ILE A 273 -14.68 21.03 -1.82
CA ILE A 273 -14.16 19.96 -2.68
C ILE A 273 -12.93 20.52 -3.37
N VAL A 274 -11.80 19.80 -3.32
CA VAL A 274 -10.58 20.19 -4.01
C VAL A 274 -10.39 19.27 -5.20
N TYR A 275 -10.48 19.83 -6.40
CA TYR A 275 -10.19 19.12 -7.65
C TYR A 275 -8.76 19.41 -8.08
N VAL A 276 -7.98 18.36 -8.31
CA VAL A 276 -6.57 18.42 -8.67
C VAL A 276 -6.36 17.65 -9.96
N GLU A 277 -5.73 18.31 -10.93
CA GLU A 277 -5.24 17.67 -12.15
C GLU A 277 -3.71 17.80 -12.19
N VAL A 278 -3.03 16.66 -12.22
CA VAL A 278 -1.57 16.60 -12.24
C VAL A 278 -1.08 16.48 -13.68
N GLU A 279 -0.20 17.40 -14.07
CA GLU A 279 0.43 17.47 -15.37
C GLU A 279 1.95 17.36 -15.17
N ASN A 280 2.44 16.14 -15.16
CA ASN A 280 3.83 15.76 -14.91
C ASN A 280 4.35 16.26 -13.54
N THR A 281 5.21 17.28 -13.58
CA THR A 281 5.88 17.89 -12.43
C THR A 281 5.08 19.06 -11.84
N THR A 282 3.95 19.41 -12.46
CA THR A 282 3.06 20.49 -12.05
C THR A 282 1.64 19.98 -11.79
N TYR A 283 0.84 20.74 -11.06
CA TYR A 283 -0.56 20.43 -10.84
C TYR A 283 -1.40 21.71 -10.88
N SER A 284 -2.64 21.60 -11.36
CA SER A 284 -3.65 22.65 -11.33
C SER A 284 -4.72 22.32 -10.27
N VAL A 285 -5.39 23.35 -9.75
CA VAL A 285 -6.38 23.19 -8.67
C VAL A 285 -7.64 23.99 -8.96
N MET A 286 -8.79 23.35 -8.77
CA MET A 286 -10.10 23.98 -8.74
C MET A 286 -10.73 23.73 -7.37
N LEU A 287 -11.19 24.78 -6.70
CA LEU A 287 -11.90 24.69 -5.42
C LEU A 287 -13.40 24.76 -5.68
N GLY A 288 -14.10 23.68 -5.38
CA GLY A 288 -15.55 23.59 -5.34
C GLY A 288 -16.05 24.02 -3.97
N THR A 289 -16.90 25.04 -3.91
CA THR A 289 -17.60 25.46 -2.69
C THR A 289 -19.06 25.08 -2.81
N LYS A 290 -19.52 24.17 -1.96
CA LYS A 290 -20.92 23.80 -1.82
C LYS A 290 -21.65 25.00 -1.19
N SER A 291 -22.66 25.52 -1.89
CA SER A 291 -23.50 26.64 -1.46
C SER A 291 -24.31 26.29 -0.21
N ASP A 292 -24.89 27.28 0.46
CA ASP A 292 -25.85 26.98 1.52
C ASP A 292 -27.10 26.31 0.91
N PRO A 293 -27.63 25.25 1.54
CA PRO A 293 -28.78 24.55 1.01
C PRO A 293 -30.00 25.47 0.97
N TYR A 294 -30.65 25.57 -0.20
CA TYR A 294 -31.91 26.28 -0.36
C TYR A 294 -33.06 25.30 -0.62
N ILE A 295 -34.26 25.70 -0.23
CA ILE A 295 -35.44 24.88 -0.35
C ILE A 295 -36.08 25.10 -1.72
N GLU A 296 -36.31 24.02 -2.46
CA GLU A 296 -37.14 24.00 -3.65
C GLU A 296 -38.42 23.19 -3.43
N HIS A 297 -39.43 23.50 -4.23
CA HIS A 297 -40.72 22.84 -4.22
C HIS A 297 -41.06 22.27 -5.59
N ALA A 298 -41.56 21.04 -5.61
CA ALA A 298 -42.18 20.45 -6.79
C ALA A 298 -43.62 20.06 -6.47
N PHE A 299 -44.58 20.58 -7.22
CA PHE A 299 -45.96 20.09 -7.15
C PHE A 299 -46.05 18.73 -7.80
N VAL A 300 -46.66 17.78 -7.10
CA VAL A 300 -46.89 16.44 -7.63
C VAL A 300 -48.25 16.38 -8.32
N TYR A 301 -48.27 15.90 -9.54
CA TYR A 301 -49.49 15.77 -10.34
C TYR A 301 -49.77 14.30 -10.65
N ASN A 302 -51.04 13.96 -10.84
CA ASN A 302 -51.44 12.63 -11.28
C ASN A 302 -51.08 12.37 -12.76
N ASN A 303 -51.00 13.46 -13.56
CA ASN A 303 -50.61 13.42 -14.97
C ASN A 303 -49.53 14.49 -15.22
N TYR A 304 -48.27 14.08 -15.25
CA TYR A 304 -47.11 14.94 -15.57
C TYR A 304 -46.19 14.18 -16.52
N PRO A 305 -45.57 14.79 -17.54
CA PRO A 305 -45.68 16.18 -17.94
C PRO A 305 -46.84 16.48 -18.93
N THR A 306 -47.77 15.56 -19.16
CA THR A 306 -48.80 15.70 -20.21
C THR A 306 -49.87 16.73 -19.85
N PRO A 307 -49.96 17.88 -20.55
CA PRO A 307 -50.99 18.88 -20.27
C PRO A 307 -52.40 18.42 -20.72
N PRO A 308 -53.48 18.88 -20.06
CA PRO A 308 -53.48 19.74 -18.88
C PRO A 308 -53.09 18.96 -17.60
N LEU A 309 -52.21 19.54 -16.78
CA LEU A 309 -51.59 18.86 -15.63
C LEU A 309 -52.54 18.54 -14.45
N GLY A 310 -53.76 19.06 -14.46
CA GLY A 310 -54.74 18.85 -13.39
C GLY A 310 -54.39 19.57 -12.08
N THR A 311 -55.08 19.20 -10.99
CA THR A 311 -54.84 19.77 -9.65
C THR A 311 -53.67 19.05 -8.98
N PRO A 312 -52.72 19.77 -8.34
CA PRO A 312 -51.65 19.14 -7.55
C PRO A 312 -52.20 18.24 -6.45
N LEU A 313 -51.64 17.03 -6.31
CA LEU A 313 -51.98 16.09 -5.24
C LEU A 313 -51.38 16.54 -3.90
N TYR A 314 -50.12 16.96 -3.93
CA TYR A 314 -49.38 17.49 -2.78
C TYR A 314 -48.10 18.20 -3.27
N ARG A 315 -47.34 18.79 -2.35
CA ARG A 315 -46.11 19.54 -2.64
C ARG A 315 -44.90 18.86 -2.00
N ASN A 316 -43.96 18.41 -2.83
CA ASN A 316 -42.65 17.99 -2.37
C ASN A 316 -41.85 19.22 -1.92
N THR A 317 -41.07 19.05 -0.86
CA THR A 317 -40.18 20.08 -0.32
C THR A 317 -38.84 19.42 -0.07
N TYR A 318 -37.78 19.93 -0.69
CA TYR A 318 -36.46 19.33 -0.64
C TYR A 318 -35.38 20.41 -0.69
N ALA A 319 -34.23 20.13 -0.08
CA ALA A 319 -33.08 21.00 -0.09
C ALA A 319 -32.20 20.66 -1.31
N ILE A 320 -31.72 21.70 -1.99
CA ILE A 320 -30.73 21.58 -3.06
C ILE A 320 -29.47 22.32 -2.62
N GLN A 321 -28.33 21.75 -2.99
CA GLN A 321 -27.03 22.35 -2.79
C GLN A 321 -26.27 22.36 -4.11
N ASP A 322 -25.91 23.55 -4.58
CA ASP A 322 -25.12 23.73 -5.78
C ASP A 322 -23.63 23.85 -5.43
N THR A 323 -22.75 23.43 -6.34
CA THR A 323 -21.29 23.59 -6.20
C THR A 323 -20.79 24.67 -7.14
N VAL A 324 -20.11 25.69 -6.61
CA VAL A 324 -19.44 26.72 -7.39
C VAL A 324 -17.95 26.42 -7.44
N TRP A 325 -17.40 26.34 -8.65
CA TRP A 325 -15.99 26.08 -8.88
C TRP A 325 -15.21 27.37 -9.11
N THR A 326 -14.09 27.52 -8.42
CA THR A 326 -13.16 28.63 -8.58
C THR A 326 -11.74 28.11 -8.77
N SER A 327 -11.01 28.65 -9.74
CA SER A 327 -9.60 28.30 -9.93
C SER A 327 -8.75 28.83 -8.78
N VAL A 328 -7.84 28.00 -8.30
CA VAL A 328 -6.87 28.32 -7.24
C VAL A 328 -5.46 28.08 -7.80
N PRO A 329 -4.43 28.85 -7.36
CA PRO A 329 -3.08 28.65 -7.86
C PRO A 329 -2.60 27.20 -7.73
N GLY A 330 -2.12 26.66 -8.85
CA GLY A 330 -1.41 25.39 -8.92
C GLY A 330 0.03 25.48 -8.40
N GLY A 331 0.76 24.37 -8.49
CA GLY A 331 2.13 24.30 -7.99
C GLY A 331 2.98 23.21 -8.65
N SER A 332 4.17 22.98 -8.10
CA SER A 332 5.05 21.89 -8.51
C SER A 332 4.92 20.68 -7.57
N GLY A 333 4.71 19.51 -8.18
CA GLY A 333 4.44 18.21 -7.57
C GLY A 333 5.65 17.35 -7.23
N THR A 334 6.80 17.57 -7.88
CA THR A 334 7.90 16.59 -7.89
C THR A 334 8.61 16.42 -6.54
N ASN A 335 8.77 15.16 -6.11
CA ASN A 335 9.47 14.75 -4.88
C ASN A 335 8.88 15.36 -3.61
N LYS A 336 7.55 15.38 -3.52
CA LYS A 336 6.80 15.96 -2.39
C LYS A 336 5.60 15.12 -1.99
N SER A 337 5.21 15.28 -0.73
CA SER A 337 3.91 14.86 -0.23
C SER A 337 2.97 16.06 -0.12
N PHE A 338 1.68 15.83 -0.32
CA PHE A 338 0.61 16.82 -0.29
C PHE A 338 -0.49 16.34 0.66
N TYR A 339 -1.08 17.27 1.40
CA TYR A 339 -2.23 16.98 2.26
C TYR A 339 -3.37 17.96 1.98
N VAL A 340 -4.54 17.40 1.72
CA VAL A 340 -5.78 18.12 1.47
C VAL A 340 -6.75 17.78 2.59
N PRO A 341 -7.02 18.69 3.55
CA PRO A 341 -7.91 18.38 4.66
C PRO A 341 -9.33 17.95 4.23
N ASN A 342 -9.78 18.38 3.05
CA ASN A 342 -11.14 18.26 2.54
C ASN A 342 -11.27 17.16 1.47
N GLU A 343 -12.49 16.93 0.99
CA GLU A 343 -12.79 16.03 -0.13
C GLU A 343 -11.88 16.32 -1.33
N LEU A 344 -11.21 15.29 -1.84
CA LEU A 344 -10.20 15.42 -2.91
C LEU A 344 -10.63 14.65 -4.16
N TRP A 345 -10.76 15.34 -5.29
CA TRP A 345 -10.93 14.74 -6.60
C TRP A 345 -9.61 14.83 -7.35
N ILE A 346 -9.05 13.71 -7.78
CA ILE A 346 -7.71 13.68 -8.37
C ILE A 346 -7.65 12.83 -9.65
N LYS A 347 -6.88 13.30 -10.64
CA LYS A 347 -6.51 12.60 -11.86
C LYS A 347 -5.20 13.16 -12.43
N GLY A 348 -4.62 12.47 -13.41
CA GLY A 348 -3.58 13.03 -14.27
C GLY A 348 -2.35 12.14 -14.43
N MET A 349 -1.29 12.74 -14.97
CA MET A 349 0.00 12.08 -15.23
C MET A 349 1.05 12.64 -14.27
N PHE A 350 1.68 11.76 -13.50
CA PHE A 350 2.57 12.13 -12.39
C PHE A 350 4.04 11.90 -12.77
N ALA A 351 4.89 12.83 -12.38
CA ALA A 351 6.34 12.74 -12.58
C ALA A 351 7.12 12.92 -11.27
N GLY A 352 8.15 12.10 -11.08
CA GLY A 352 8.89 11.95 -9.84
C GLY A 352 8.08 11.29 -8.74
N ARG A 353 8.61 11.33 -7.50
CA ARG A 353 7.94 10.72 -6.36
C ARG A 353 6.89 11.69 -5.80
N GLN A 354 5.64 11.29 -5.74
CA GLN A 354 4.56 12.12 -5.22
C GLN A 354 3.67 11.32 -4.28
N THR A 355 3.13 11.97 -3.25
CA THR A 355 2.11 11.33 -2.40
C THR A 355 1.03 12.34 -2.08
N TRP A 356 -0.22 11.97 -2.32
CA TRP A 356 -1.38 12.82 -2.10
C TRP A 356 -2.25 12.19 -1.03
N ALA A 357 -2.45 12.91 0.06
CA ALA A 357 -3.30 12.52 1.17
C ALA A 357 -4.52 13.43 1.30
N THR A 358 -5.65 12.89 1.73
CA THR A 358 -6.82 13.68 2.11
C THR A 358 -7.35 13.31 3.50
N GLY A 359 -7.88 14.32 4.21
CA GLY A 359 -8.58 14.15 5.48
C GLY A 359 -10.05 13.70 5.34
N ASP A 360 -10.57 13.61 4.11
CA ASP A 360 -11.90 13.10 3.80
C ASP A 360 -11.80 11.98 2.76
N THR A 361 -12.87 11.70 2.02
CA THR A 361 -12.89 10.73 0.92
C THR A 361 -12.14 11.28 -0.29
N MET A 362 -11.32 10.42 -0.90
CA MET A 362 -10.67 10.68 -2.18
C MET A 362 -11.51 10.08 -3.31
N TYR A 363 -11.76 10.87 -4.35
CA TYR A 363 -12.38 10.41 -5.59
C TYR A 363 -11.35 10.38 -6.72
N LEU A 364 -11.22 9.22 -7.36
CA LEU A 364 -10.47 9.09 -8.61
C LEU A 364 -11.40 9.49 -9.75
N VAL A 365 -11.12 10.64 -10.36
CA VAL A 365 -11.97 11.26 -11.39
C VAL A 365 -11.43 11.08 -12.82
N GLY A 366 -10.43 10.22 -12.95
CA GLY A 366 -9.76 9.82 -14.18
C GLY A 366 -8.53 8.98 -13.86
N ASP A 367 -7.76 8.64 -14.88
CA ASP A 367 -6.54 7.84 -14.76
C ASP A 367 -5.48 8.50 -13.87
N ILE A 368 -4.69 7.65 -13.20
CA ILE A 368 -3.50 7.99 -12.43
C ILE A 368 -2.31 7.37 -13.15
N LEU A 369 -1.65 8.16 -14.00
CA LEU A 369 -0.59 7.69 -14.91
C LEU A 369 0.81 8.11 -14.42
N LEU A 370 1.85 7.46 -14.93
CA LEU A 370 3.24 7.86 -14.72
C LEU A 370 3.84 8.37 -16.03
N GLN A 371 4.57 9.48 -15.99
CA GLN A 371 5.16 10.09 -17.19
C GLN A 371 6.09 9.13 -17.94
N GLY A 372 6.88 8.33 -17.22
CA GLY A 372 7.82 7.37 -17.79
C GLY A 372 7.24 5.99 -18.13
N THR A 373 5.94 5.76 -17.99
CA THR A 373 5.33 4.43 -18.19
C THR A 373 4.18 4.51 -19.21
N PRO A 374 4.29 3.80 -20.35
CA PRO A 374 3.18 3.70 -21.29
C PRO A 374 1.94 3.08 -20.64
N ILE A 375 0.77 3.59 -20.97
CA ILE A 375 -0.51 3.07 -20.50
C ILE A 375 -0.63 1.59 -20.88
N GLY A 376 -0.99 0.76 -19.91
CA GLY A 376 -1.15 -0.68 -20.08
C GLY A 376 0.11 -1.52 -19.91
N GLN A 377 1.27 -0.89 -19.71
CA GLN A 377 2.53 -1.58 -19.41
C GLN A 377 2.84 -1.50 -17.92
N ALA A 378 3.54 -2.50 -17.40
CA ALA A 378 3.98 -2.48 -16.01
C ALA A 378 5.14 -1.49 -15.82
N PRO A 379 5.17 -0.70 -14.73
CA PRO A 379 6.22 0.28 -14.52
C PRO A 379 7.56 -0.34 -14.10
N ASP A 380 7.54 -1.61 -13.69
CA ASP A 380 8.69 -2.43 -13.32
C ASP A 380 9.24 -3.31 -14.45
N ASP A 381 8.60 -3.29 -15.63
CA ASP A 381 9.09 -3.96 -16.85
C ASP A 381 10.23 -3.20 -17.52
N ASN A 382 10.94 -3.84 -18.48
CA ASN A 382 12.11 -3.27 -19.13
C ASN A 382 11.76 -2.34 -20.33
N PRO A 383 12.17 -1.05 -20.34
CA PRO A 383 12.97 -0.35 -19.35
C PRO A 383 12.16 0.12 -18.14
N MET A 384 12.65 -0.21 -16.94
CA MET A 384 11.95 0.08 -15.69
C MET A 384 11.92 1.58 -15.42
N ASN A 385 10.73 2.09 -15.08
CA ASN A 385 10.59 3.44 -14.57
C ASN A 385 11.16 3.51 -13.15
N GLN A 386 12.27 4.22 -12.93
CA GLN A 386 12.91 4.30 -11.61
C GLN A 386 12.53 5.56 -10.83
N ASN A 387 11.88 6.52 -11.49
CA ASN A 387 11.74 7.88 -11.00
C ASN A 387 10.34 8.19 -10.49
N ASP A 388 9.31 7.68 -11.19
CA ASP A 388 7.93 8.05 -10.93
C ASP A 388 7.26 7.04 -10.01
N ILE A 389 6.85 7.50 -8.82
CA ILE A 389 6.23 6.69 -7.77
C ILE A 389 5.12 7.52 -7.13
N VAL A 390 3.90 7.00 -7.13
CA VAL A 390 2.72 7.69 -6.59
C VAL A 390 2.13 6.94 -5.41
N GLY A 391 1.83 7.67 -4.35
CA GLY A 391 1.03 7.20 -3.22
C GLY A 391 -0.25 8.01 -3.09
N LEU A 392 -1.38 7.34 -2.92
CA LEU A 392 -2.68 7.96 -2.66
C LEU A 392 -3.20 7.48 -1.31
N VAL A 393 -3.45 8.41 -0.40
CA VAL A 393 -3.86 8.12 0.97
C VAL A 393 -5.15 8.87 1.30
N SER A 394 -6.09 8.20 1.93
CA SER A 394 -7.36 8.78 2.37
C SER A 394 -7.60 8.44 3.82
N GLU A 395 -7.95 9.43 4.64
CA GLU A 395 -8.39 9.22 6.03
C GLU A 395 -9.84 8.70 6.11
N LYS A 396 -10.53 8.58 4.97
CA LYS A 396 -11.77 7.83 4.82
C LYS A 396 -11.60 6.76 3.74
N SER A 397 -12.31 6.90 2.62
CA SER A 397 -12.32 5.93 1.51
C SER A 397 -11.66 6.49 0.26
N ILE A 398 -11.25 5.60 -0.65
CA ILE A 398 -10.82 5.92 -2.00
C ILE A 398 -11.86 5.35 -2.96
N LEU A 399 -12.56 6.21 -3.68
CA LEU A 399 -13.68 5.81 -4.54
C LEU A 399 -13.40 6.17 -6.00
N ILE A 400 -13.65 5.23 -6.91
CA ILE A 400 -13.67 5.52 -8.35
C ILE A 400 -14.98 6.22 -8.66
N LYS A 401 -14.90 7.45 -9.21
CA LYS A 401 -16.08 8.26 -9.49
C LYS A 401 -16.85 7.70 -10.70
N TYR A 402 -18.17 7.67 -10.64
CA TYR A 402 -19.00 7.21 -11.76
C TYR A 402 -19.01 8.22 -12.90
N GLY A 403 -19.28 9.48 -12.53
CA GLY A 403 -19.38 10.60 -13.43
C GLY A 403 -19.59 11.87 -12.64
N TYR A 404 -19.37 13.01 -13.29
CA TYR A 404 -19.58 14.31 -12.68
C TYR A 404 -19.81 15.36 -13.76
N ARG A 405 -20.24 16.54 -13.31
CA ARG A 405 -20.27 17.72 -14.16
C ARG A 405 -18.92 18.41 -14.08
N ASP A 406 -18.21 18.49 -15.20
CA ASP A 406 -16.84 18.96 -15.24
C ASP A 406 -16.73 20.40 -14.69
N PRO A 407 -15.79 20.67 -13.75
CA PRO A 407 -15.61 21.99 -13.15
C PRO A 407 -15.26 23.12 -14.14
N ILE A 408 -14.68 22.78 -15.29
CA ILE A 408 -14.14 23.73 -16.27
C ILE A 408 -15.20 24.08 -17.32
N ASP A 409 -15.80 23.07 -17.96
CA ASP A 409 -16.72 23.28 -19.09
C ASP A 409 -18.20 22.96 -18.77
N SER A 410 -18.47 22.46 -17.57
CA SER A 410 -19.81 22.08 -17.11
C SER A 410 -20.50 20.98 -17.93
N SER A 411 -19.73 20.21 -18.72
CA SER A 411 -20.22 19.02 -19.43
C SER A 411 -20.42 17.84 -18.47
N ARG A 412 -21.28 16.89 -18.83
CA ARG A 412 -21.47 15.65 -18.06
C ARG A 412 -20.51 14.60 -18.59
N VAL A 413 -19.60 14.11 -17.75
CA VAL A 413 -18.55 13.18 -18.15
C VAL A 413 -18.62 11.86 -17.37
N HIS A 414 -18.22 10.77 -18.02
CA HIS A 414 -18.05 9.43 -17.45
C HIS A 414 -16.60 8.97 -17.65
N PRO A 415 -15.62 9.56 -16.93
CA PRO A 415 -14.21 9.43 -17.27
C PRO A 415 -13.63 8.04 -16.96
N ASN A 416 -14.27 7.30 -16.06
CA ASN A 416 -13.82 5.98 -15.61
C ASN A 416 -14.70 4.87 -16.20
N CYS A 417 -15.19 5.01 -17.43
CA CYS A 417 -16.02 4.01 -18.09
C CYS A 417 -15.41 3.64 -19.45
N GLY A 418 -15.27 2.34 -19.70
CA GLY A 418 -14.56 1.85 -20.87
C GLY A 418 -14.90 0.42 -21.27
N PRO A 419 -14.52 -0.05 -22.47
CA PRO A 419 -14.50 -1.47 -22.81
C PRO A 419 -13.65 -2.31 -21.83
N ASN A 420 -13.96 -3.61 -21.72
CA ASN A 420 -13.03 -4.57 -21.11
C ASN A 420 -11.94 -4.98 -22.11
N GLY A 421 -10.80 -5.44 -21.60
CA GLY A 421 -9.81 -6.16 -22.39
C GLY A 421 -8.38 -5.72 -22.09
N THR A 422 -7.57 -5.62 -23.13
CA THR A 422 -6.18 -5.19 -22.97
C THR A 422 -6.14 -3.77 -22.41
N PRO A 423 -5.35 -3.52 -21.36
CA PRO A 423 -5.29 -2.21 -20.76
C PRO A 423 -4.89 -1.14 -21.78
N SER A 424 -5.67 -0.08 -21.84
CA SER A 424 -5.51 1.04 -22.77
C SER A 424 -6.08 2.31 -22.14
N ALA A 425 -5.92 3.46 -22.79
CA ALA A 425 -6.52 4.71 -22.32
C ALA A 425 -8.06 4.63 -22.19
N ASP A 426 -8.69 3.66 -22.86
CA ASP A 426 -10.14 3.50 -22.87
C ASP A 426 -10.62 2.31 -22.03
N SER A 427 -9.77 1.57 -21.29
CA SER A 427 -10.17 0.29 -20.64
C SER A 427 -10.82 0.43 -19.25
N GLY A 428 -11.52 1.55 -18.98
CA GLY A 428 -12.11 1.83 -17.67
C GLY A 428 -11.27 2.86 -16.91
N ILE A 429 -10.44 2.41 -15.96
CA ILE A 429 -9.48 3.25 -15.23
C ILE A 429 -8.12 2.58 -15.12
N ASN A 430 -7.06 3.36 -15.33
CA ASN A 430 -5.67 2.97 -15.12
C ASN A 430 -5.10 3.65 -13.87
N ILE A 431 -4.60 2.85 -12.93
CA ILE A 431 -4.10 3.34 -11.64
C ILE A 431 -2.67 2.84 -11.43
N TYR A 432 -1.71 3.75 -11.51
CA TYR A 432 -0.30 3.50 -11.24
C TYR A 432 0.11 4.11 -9.89
N ALA A 433 -0.39 3.53 -8.79
CA ALA A 433 -0.17 4.07 -7.44
C ALA A 433 -0.31 3.02 -6.34
N ALA A 434 0.33 3.28 -5.21
CA ALA A 434 -0.01 2.63 -3.94
C ALA A 434 -1.19 3.36 -3.30
N LEU A 435 -2.26 2.63 -2.98
CA LEU A 435 -3.51 3.15 -2.41
C LEU A 435 -3.60 2.78 -0.92
N CYS A 436 -4.01 3.73 -0.08
CA CYS A 436 -4.23 3.49 1.34
C CYS A 436 -5.50 4.19 1.86
N ALA A 437 -6.52 3.43 2.24
CA ALA A 437 -7.77 3.94 2.81
C ALA A 437 -7.83 3.63 4.32
N LEU A 438 -7.60 4.65 5.14
CA LEU A 438 -7.34 4.56 6.59
C LEU A 438 -8.58 4.63 7.47
N GLY A 439 -9.75 5.04 6.95
CA GLY A 439 -10.93 5.31 7.78
C GLY A 439 -11.24 4.21 8.81
N ASP A 440 -11.40 4.59 10.07
CA ASP A 440 -11.66 3.65 11.19
C ASP A 440 -13.16 3.37 11.40
N GLY A 441 -14.05 4.17 10.80
CA GLY A 441 -15.52 4.04 10.91
C GLY A 441 -16.12 4.08 12.32
N ARG A 442 -15.28 4.10 13.38
CA ARG A 442 -15.62 4.11 14.81
C ARG A 442 -16.65 3.03 15.18
N GLY A 443 -16.50 1.85 14.60
CA GLY A 443 -17.39 0.70 14.83
C GLY A 443 -18.61 0.63 13.90
N ASN A 444 -18.76 1.54 12.94
CA ASN A 444 -19.72 1.40 11.85
C ASN A 444 -19.02 1.01 10.54
N PRO A 445 -19.20 -0.25 10.07
CA PRO A 445 -18.58 -0.76 8.86
C PRO A 445 -18.76 0.07 7.58
N HIS A 446 -19.82 0.86 7.46
CA HIS A 446 -20.06 1.71 6.29
C HIS A 446 -19.18 2.97 6.25
N TYR A 447 -18.55 3.32 7.37
CA TYR A 447 -17.61 4.45 7.46
C TYR A 447 -16.14 4.00 7.55
N ASP A 448 -15.89 2.68 7.51
CA ASP A 448 -14.53 2.15 7.39
C ASP A 448 -13.93 2.55 6.04
N GLY A 449 -12.62 2.78 6.02
CA GLY A 449 -11.88 3.12 4.82
C GLY A 449 -11.84 1.96 3.84
N VAL A 450 -12.40 2.18 2.66
CA VAL A 450 -12.46 1.17 1.59
C VAL A 450 -11.92 1.71 0.27
N PHE A 451 -11.34 0.83 -0.56
CA PHE A 451 -11.17 1.08 -1.99
C PHE A 451 -12.36 0.51 -2.75
N SER A 452 -13.17 1.38 -3.36
CA SER A 452 -14.45 0.99 -3.98
C SER A 452 -14.84 1.93 -5.13
N PHE A 453 -16.09 1.88 -5.57
CA PHE A 453 -16.63 2.74 -6.63
C PHE A 453 -17.95 3.40 -6.23
N GLU A 454 -18.20 4.57 -6.81
CA GLU A 454 -19.43 5.35 -6.60
C GLU A 454 -20.60 4.76 -7.39
N TYR A 455 -21.83 5.00 -6.91
CA TYR A 455 -23.08 4.65 -7.59
C TYR A 455 -23.18 3.15 -7.89
N GLN A 456 -23.21 2.33 -6.82
CA GLN A 456 -23.13 0.87 -6.91
C GLN A 456 -24.44 0.20 -7.37
N HIS A 457 -25.56 0.93 -7.29
CA HIS A 457 -26.90 0.41 -7.63
C HIS A 457 -27.55 1.28 -8.70
N PRO A 458 -27.09 1.21 -9.97
CA PRO A 458 -27.61 2.10 -11.00
C PRO A 458 -29.05 1.79 -11.39
N HIS A 459 -29.90 2.82 -11.41
CA HIS A 459 -31.27 2.77 -11.92
C HIS A 459 -31.52 3.95 -12.87
N PRO A 460 -32.39 3.80 -13.87
CA PRO A 460 -32.70 4.91 -14.75
C PRO A 460 -33.61 5.94 -14.06
N SER A 461 -33.49 7.20 -14.47
CA SER A 461 -34.39 8.31 -14.11
C SER A 461 -34.93 9.01 -15.35
N VAL A 462 -36.09 9.64 -15.23
CA VAL A 462 -36.77 10.26 -16.36
C VAL A 462 -36.06 11.58 -16.71
N PRO A 463 -35.49 11.70 -17.93
CA PRO A 463 -34.79 12.91 -18.33
C PRO A 463 -35.77 14.06 -18.57
N ASP A 464 -35.24 15.28 -18.68
CA ASP A 464 -36.04 16.43 -19.09
C ASP A 464 -36.68 16.16 -20.46
N PHE A 465 -37.96 16.50 -20.59
CA PHE A 465 -38.76 16.17 -21.77
C PHE A 465 -39.50 17.40 -22.30
N ARG A 466 -39.47 17.59 -23.61
CA ARG A 466 -40.10 18.74 -24.26
C ARG A 466 -41.46 18.35 -24.85
N ILE A 467 -42.51 19.07 -24.47
CA ILE A 467 -43.84 18.96 -25.08
C ILE A 467 -44.21 20.34 -25.64
N GLY A 468 -44.31 20.44 -26.96
CA GLY A 468 -44.49 21.73 -27.64
C GLY A 468 -43.31 22.68 -27.38
N ASN A 469 -43.60 23.85 -26.81
CA ASN A 469 -42.59 24.87 -26.48
C ASN A 469 -42.13 24.86 -25.01
N GLU A 470 -42.66 23.97 -24.19
CA GLU A 470 -42.30 23.87 -22.77
C GLU A 470 -41.38 22.68 -22.53
N ILE A 471 -40.34 22.91 -21.71
CA ILE A 471 -39.43 21.88 -21.23
C ILE A 471 -39.86 21.52 -19.81
N PHE A 472 -40.19 20.25 -19.60
CA PHE A 472 -40.55 19.72 -18.30
C PHE A 472 -39.32 19.10 -17.68
N THR A 473 -38.89 19.68 -16.57
CA THR A 473 -37.72 19.21 -15.82
C THR A 473 -38.15 18.44 -14.58
N LYS A 474 -37.21 17.71 -13.96
CA LYS A 474 -37.40 17.05 -12.65
C LYS A 474 -38.64 16.15 -12.61
N ILE A 475 -38.89 15.45 -13.72
CA ILE A 475 -40.14 14.72 -13.97
C ILE A 475 -40.47 13.73 -12.85
N ASP A 476 -39.47 13.03 -12.32
CA ASP A 476 -39.70 12.08 -11.23
C ASP A 476 -40.19 12.74 -9.94
N LEU A 477 -39.68 13.94 -9.61
CA LEU A 477 -40.10 14.73 -8.44
C LEU A 477 -41.49 15.36 -8.61
N HIS A 478 -41.97 15.53 -9.83
CA HIS A 478 -43.34 15.98 -10.13
C HIS A 478 -44.36 14.83 -10.21
N ARG A 479 -43.90 13.57 -10.15
CA ARG A 479 -44.75 12.37 -10.21
C ARG A 479 -44.83 11.60 -8.90
N ARG A 480 -43.84 11.75 -8.03
CA ARG A 480 -43.65 10.87 -6.86
C ARG A 480 -43.32 11.67 -5.62
N ARG A 481 -43.59 11.09 -4.45
CA ARG A 481 -43.37 11.74 -3.15
C ARG A 481 -41.90 11.78 -2.78
N TYR A 482 -41.37 12.95 -2.45
CA TYR A 482 -40.00 13.11 -1.96
C TYR A 482 -39.96 13.91 -0.65
N PRO A 483 -39.28 13.42 0.41
CA PRO A 483 -38.68 12.09 0.51
C PRO A 483 -39.75 10.99 0.54
N GLN A 484 -39.36 9.78 0.13
CA GLN A 484 -40.26 8.62 0.15
C GLN A 484 -40.55 8.13 1.58
N ASN A 485 -41.55 7.28 1.72
CA ASN A 485 -41.80 6.52 2.96
C ASN A 485 -42.48 5.19 2.65
N ALA A 486 -42.64 4.33 3.66
CA ALA A 486 -43.24 3.01 3.48
C ALA A 486 -44.68 3.03 2.92
N GLY A 487 -45.45 4.09 3.16
CA GLY A 487 -46.81 4.26 2.59
C GLY A 487 -46.83 4.89 1.20
N SER A 488 -45.69 5.35 0.68
CA SER A 488 -45.54 5.95 -0.64
C SER A 488 -44.12 5.67 -1.16
N PRO A 489 -43.76 4.40 -1.38
CA PRO A 489 -42.44 4.04 -1.92
C PRO A 489 -42.31 4.52 -3.36
N TRP A 490 -41.08 4.76 -3.80
CA TRP A 490 -40.81 4.95 -5.22
C TRP A 490 -40.89 3.60 -5.95
N PRO A 491 -41.10 3.59 -7.26
CA PRO A 491 -40.91 2.37 -8.04
C PRO A 491 -39.50 1.81 -7.82
N PRO A 492 -39.33 0.51 -7.52
CA PRO A 492 -38.02 -0.07 -7.24
C PRO A 492 -37.00 0.10 -8.38
N ASN A 493 -37.49 0.26 -9.60
CA ASN A 493 -36.68 0.30 -10.82
C ASN A 493 -36.32 1.73 -11.25
N ILE A 494 -36.62 2.74 -10.44
CA ILE A 494 -36.33 4.15 -10.74
C ILE A 494 -35.35 4.69 -9.71
N ASP A 495 -34.39 5.45 -10.20
CA ASP A 495 -33.33 6.03 -9.39
C ASP A 495 -33.83 7.04 -8.36
N TYR A 496 -33.18 7.07 -7.21
CA TYR A 496 -33.43 8.09 -6.21
C TYR A 496 -32.71 9.39 -6.59
N PRO A 497 -33.38 10.56 -6.55
CA PRO A 497 -32.77 11.83 -6.92
C PRO A 497 -31.43 12.07 -6.19
N TRP A 498 -30.42 12.49 -6.96
CA TRP A 498 -29.04 12.76 -6.54
C TRP A 498 -28.22 11.55 -6.04
N TYR A 499 -28.78 10.33 -6.02
CA TYR A 499 -27.96 9.14 -5.82
C TYR A 499 -27.05 8.89 -7.02
N ASN A 500 -27.57 9.06 -8.24
CA ASN A 500 -26.75 9.24 -9.43
C ASN A 500 -26.13 10.66 -9.42
N PRO A 501 -24.79 10.78 -9.43
CA PRO A 501 -24.09 12.07 -9.53
C PRO A 501 -24.48 12.91 -10.76
N LEU A 502 -25.01 12.26 -11.79
CA LEU A 502 -25.44 12.86 -13.04
C LEU A 502 -26.97 12.87 -13.19
N TRP A 503 -27.74 12.73 -12.12
CA TRP A 503 -29.19 12.73 -12.19
C TRP A 503 -29.75 14.00 -12.90
N PRO A 504 -30.77 13.89 -13.79
CA PRO A 504 -31.40 12.66 -14.26
C PRO A 504 -30.61 11.98 -15.40
N GLU A 505 -30.72 10.66 -15.49
CA GLU A 505 -30.07 9.84 -16.51
C GLU A 505 -30.96 8.67 -16.94
N ARG A 506 -31.32 8.66 -18.22
CA ARG A 506 -32.22 7.65 -18.80
C ARG A 506 -31.59 6.26 -18.91
N GLN A 507 -30.28 6.18 -19.14
CA GLN A 507 -29.57 4.94 -19.45
C GLN A 507 -28.20 4.85 -18.75
N PRO A 508 -28.17 4.75 -17.41
CA PRO A 508 -26.94 4.68 -16.64
C PRO A 508 -26.17 3.38 -16.90
N TYR A 509 -24.86 3.42 -16.63
CA TYR A 509 -23.96 2.29 -16.85
C TYR A 509 -23.85 1.33 -15.65
N MET A 510 -23.98 0.04 -15.95
CA MET A 510 -23.73 -1.07 -15.03
C MET A 510 -22.26 -1.49 -15.04
N GLU A 511 -21.83 -2.20 -16.07
CA GLU A 511 -20.42 -2.63 -16.24
C GLU A 511 -19.63 -1.49 -16.89
N ARG A 512 -18.46 -1.17 -16.32
CA ARG A 512 -17.70 0.06 -16.59
C ARG A 512 -16.27 -0.19 -17.10
N GLY A 513 -15.93 -1.42 -17.45
CA GLY A 513 -14.60 -1.81 -17.92
C GLY A 513 -13.75 -2.42 -16.82
N ASP A 514 -12.43 -2.23 -16.89
CA ASP A 514 -11.46 -2.81 -15.98
C ASP A 514 -10.88 -1.75 -15.02
N ILE A 515 -10.60 -2.16 -13.78
CA ILE A 515 -9.64 -1.45 -12.92
C ILE A 515 -8.27 -2.06 -13.19
N ASN A 516 -7.47 -1.32 -13.94
CA ASN A 516 -6.10 -1.69 -14.26
C ASN A 516 -5.18 -1.07 -13.21
N LEU A 517 -4.91 -1.80 -12.14
CA LEU A 517 -4.07 -1.35 -11.05
C LEU A 517 -2.66 -1.87 -11.24
N TRP A 518 -1.67 -0.99 -11.36
CA TRP A 518 -0.24 -1.30 -11.18
C TRP A 518 0.21 -0.68 -9.87
N GLY A 519 0.10 -1.43 -8.79
CA GLY A 519 0.46 -0.96 -7.48
C GLY A 519 -0.08 -1.81 -6.34
N SER A 520 -0.55 -1.17 -5.28
CA SER A 520 -0.97 -1.83 -4.05
C SER A 520 -2.25 -1.21 -3.48
N VAL A 521 -3.01 -2.01 -2.74
CA VAL A 521 -4.20 -1.57 -2.01
C VAL A 521 -4.10 -1.97 -0.56
N ALA A 522 -4.05 -0.97 0.32
CA ALA A 522 -4.24 -1.14 1.75
C ALA A 522 -5.54 -0.46 2.18
N GLN A 523 -6.41 -1.16 2.88
CA GLN A 523 -7.71 -0.64 3.30
C GLN A 523 -8.12 -1.21 4.65
N ARG A 524 -8.94 -0.45 5.39
CA ARG A 524 -9.49 -0.91 6.67
C ARG A 524 -10.41 -2.10 6.45
N ARG A 525 -11.38 -1.94 5.55
CA ARG A 525 -12.38 -2.95 5.23
C ARG A 525 -12.38 -3.25 3.74
N ARG A 526 -12.85 -4.42 3.33
CA ARG A 526 -12.86 -4.79 1.91
C ARG A 526 -13.99 -4.08 1.16
N GLY A 527 -13.61 -3.13 0.31
CA GLY A 527 -14.55 -2.47 -0.60
C GLY A 527 -15.01 -3.35 -1.76
N PHE A 528 -16.23 -3.10 -2.25
CA PHE A 528 -16.72 -3.71 -3.48
C PHE A 528 -16.13 -2.99 -4.69
N VAL A 529 -15.64 -3.76 -5.66
CA VAL A 529 -15.24 -3.25 -6.99
C VAL A 529 -16.13 -3.78 -8.11
N HIS A 530 -16.87 -4.86 -7.81
CA HIS A 530 -17.90 -5.45 -8.65
C HIS A 530 -19.02 -6.01 -7.75
N ARG A 531 -20.28 -5.85 -8.16
CA ARG A 531 -21.45 -6.35 -7.42
C ARG A 531 -22.46 -7.02 -8.33
N SER A 532 -23.21 -7.95 -7.75
CA SER A 532 -24.45 -8.48 -8.36
C SER A 532 -25.43 -7.33 -8.64
N PRO A 533 -26.19 -7.36 -9.75
CA PRO A 533 -27.23 -6.35 -10.02
C PRO A 533 -28.36 -6.41 -9.00
N LEU A 534 -28.62 -7.59 -8.43
CA LEU A 534 -29.58 -7.76 -7.36
C LEU A 534 -28.84 -7.73 -6.03
N ASP A 535 -29.20 -6.75 -5.20
CA ASP A 535 -28.80 -6.73 -3.80
C ASP A 535 -29.72 -7.64 -2.98
N SER A 536 -29.21 -8.82 -2.61
CA SER A 536 -29.92 -9.75 -1.73
C SER A 536 -29.72 -9.43 -0.24
N GLU A 537 -28.76 -8.59 0.11
CA GLU A 537 -28.40 -8.26 1.49
C GLU A 537 -29.35 -7.19 2.06
N TYR A 538 -29.72 -6.19 1.26
CA TYR A 538 -30.66 -5.12 1.65
C TYR A 538 -31.72 -4.77 0.59
N PRO A 539 -32.67 -5.67 0.26
CA PRO A 539 -33.73 -5.38 -0.70
C PRO A 539 -34.74 -4.37 -0.14
N THR A 540 -34.92 -3.22 -0.80
CA THR A 540 -35.80 -2.15 -0.27
C THR A 540 -37.14 -2.01 -0.97
N TYR A 541 -37.33 -2.68 -2.11
CA TYR A 541 -38.55 -2.60 -2.92
C TYR A 541 -39.06 -1.16 -3.11
N GLY A 542 -38.15 -0.17 -3.22
CA GLY A 542 -38.49 1.23 -3.48
C GLY A 542 -38.46 2.20 -2.28
N VAL A 543 -38.01 1.75 -1.10
CA VAL A 543 -37.73 2.62 0.05
C VAL A 543 -36.22 2.72 0.27
N TRP A 544 -35.57 3.63 -0.45
CA TRP A 544 -34.13 3.83 -0.37
C TRP A 544 -33.65 4.41 0.97
N ASN A 545 -32.52 3.91 1.44
CA ASN A 545 -31.70 4.44 2.52
C ASN A 545 -30.21 4.28 2.15
N ILE A 546 -29.69 5.25 1.39
CA ILE A 546 -28.35 5.24 0.80
C ILE A 546 -27.22 5.07 1.85
N PRO A 547 -27.24 5.74 3.02
CA PRO A 547 -26.17 5.59 4.03
C PRO A 547 -25.91 4.16 4.54
N ILE A 548 -26.90 3.26 4.44
CA ILE A 548 -26.76 1.85 4.84
C ILE A 548 -26.86 0.92 3.63
N ASP A 549 -26.63 1.45 2.42
CA ASP A 549 -26.64 0.71 1.17
C ASP A 549 -28.00 0.07 0.81
N ALA A 550 -29.09 0.50 1.45
CA ALA A 550 -30.41 -0.02 1.14
C ALA A 550 -30.95 0.68 -0.11
N CYS A 551 -30.67 0.11 -1.28
CA CYS A 551 -30.92 0.74 -2.58
C CYS A 551 -31.98 -0.04 -3.37
N GLY A 552 -32.89 0.70 -4.03
CA GLY A 552 -33.97 0.26 -4.95
C GLY A 552 -34.28 -1.25 -5.11
N GLY A 553 -34.53 -1.64 -6.36
CA GLY A 553 -34.65 -3.03 -6.81
C GLY A 553 -33.39 -3.47 -7.57
N THR A 554 -33.51 -4.48 -8.42
CA THR A 554 -32.39 -4.91 -9.28
C THR A 554 -31.90 -3.77 -10.19
N SER A 555 -30.58 -3.62 -10.32
CA SER A 555 -29.94 -2.69 -11.26
C SER A 555 -30.06 -3.14 -12.72
N ASN A 556 -30.48 -4.38 -12.99
CA ASN A 556 -30.79 -4.83 -14.36
C ASN A 556 -32.23 -4.41 -14.73
N VAL A 557 -32.37 -3.15 -15.12
CA VAL A 557 -33.67 -2.51 -15.33
C VAL A 557 -34.00 -2.44 -16.81
N ASN A 558 -35.22 -2.88 -17.14
CA ASN A 558 -35.89 -2.60 -18.39
C ASN A 558 -37.31 -2.12 -18.05
N TYR A 559 -37.57 -0.83 -18.20
CA TYR A 559 -38.79 -0.15 -17.78
C TYR A 559 -39.26 0.81 -18.86
N VAL A 560 -40.53 0.73 -19.26
CA VAL A 560 -41.13 1.73 -20.15
C VAL A 560 -41.81 2.77 -19.28
N ASP A 561 -41.50 4.04 -19.49
CA ASP A 561 -42.19 5.11 -18.78
C ASP A 561 -43.69 5.08 -19.11
N PRO A 562 -44.60 4.93 -18.12
CA PRO A 562 -46.01 4.69 -18.38
C PRO A 562 -46.74 5.91 -18.96
N VAL A 563 -46.14 7.10 -18.89
CA VAL A 563 -46.75 8.35 -19.36
C VAL A 563 -46.13 8.82 -20.68
N LEU A 564 -44.80 8.84 -20.77
CA LEU A 564 -44.08 9.30 -21.96
C LEU A 564 -43.82 8.19 -22.98
N ASN A 565 -44.07 6.93 -22.60
CA ASN A 565 -43.79 5.75 -23.42
C ASN A 565 -42.34 5.70 -23.94
N ILE A 566 -41.39 6.18 -23.12
CA ILE A 566 -39.96 6.13 -23.41
C ILE A 566 -39.34 4.91 -22.75
N GLN A 567 -38.49 4.21 -23.49
CA GLN A 567 -37.72 3.09 -22.98
C GLN A 567 -36.64 3.57 -22.00
N MET A 568 -36.68 3.14 -20.75
CA MET A 568 -35.69 3.41 -19.72
C MET A 568 -35.03 2.11 -19.32
N ASN A 569 -33.71 2.04 -19.43
CA ASN A 569 -33.00 0.81 -19.15
C ASN A 569 -31.59 1.11 -18.69
N THR A 570 -31.07 0.28 -17.81
CA THR A 570 -29.64 0.25 -17.56
C THR A 570 -28.93 -0.46 -18.71
N ARG A 571 -27.65 -0.18 -18.90
CA ARG A 571 -26.84 -0.79 -19.95
C ARG A 571 -25.40 -0.97 -19.51
N HIS A 572 -24.68 -1.87 -20.15
CA HIS A 572 -23.22 -1.92 -20.05
C HIS A 572 -22.62 -0.78 -20.87
N TYR A 573 -21.44 -0.29 -20.48
CA TYR A 573 -20.67 0.58 -21.36
C TYR A 573 -20.34 -0.16 -22.67
N PRO A 574 -20.31 0.50 -23.84
CA PRO A 574 -19.96 -0.17 -25.09
C PRO A 574 -18.62 -0.92 -25.01
N GLY A 575 -18.65 -2.24 -25.22
CA GLY A 575 -17.47 -3.11 -25.10
C GLY A 575 -17.17 -3.60 -23.68
N ALA A 576 -17.92 -3.15 -22.67
CA ALA A 576 -17.90 -3.75 -21.35
C ALA A 576 -18.81 -5.00 -21.31
N SER A 577 -18.39 -6.00 -20.57
CA SER A 577 -18.99 -7.32 -20.45
C SER A 577 -19.01 -7.76 -19.00
N GLY A 578 -20.06 -8.48 -18.62
CA GLY A 578 -20.25 -8.97 -17.25
C GLY A 578 -21.73 -9.18 -16.96
N THR A 579 -22.03 -9.54 -15.72
CA THR A 579 -23.39 -9.84 -15.26
C THR A 579 -23.80 -9.01 -14.04
N GLY A 580 -23.01 -7.99 -13.72
CA GLY A 580 -23.08 -7.19 -12.50
C GLY A 580 -23.00 -5.69 -12.74
N THR A 581 -22.47 -4.99 -11.75
CA THR A 581 -22.27 -3.54 -11.72
C THR A 581 -20.88 -3.25 -11.18
N GLY A 582 -20.20 -2.25 -11.74
CA GLY A 582 -18.83 -1.89 -11.36
C GLY A 582 -17.82 -2.30 -12.42
N TYR A 583 -16.70 -2.86 -11.98
CA TYR A 583 -15.50 -3.08 -12.79
C TYR A 583 -14.98 -4.50 -12.66
N ALA A 584 -14.42 -5.04 -13.73
CA ALA A 584 -13.59 -6.22 -13.63
C ALA A 584 -12.22 -5.86 -13.02
N LYS A 585 -11.63 -6.79 -12.27
CA LYS A 585 -10.34 -6.59 -11.60
C LYS A 585 -9.21 -7.00 -12.53
N ASN A 586 -8.26 -6.10 -12.74
CA ASN A 586 -7.01 -6.40 -13.42
C ASN A 586 -5.85 -5.81 -12.61
N TYR A 587 -5.43 -6.55 -11.58
CA TYR A 587 -4.46 -6.04 -10.61
C TYR A 587 -3.07 -6.66 -10.85
N HIS A 588 -2.10 -5.77 -10.99
CA HIS A 588 -0.68 -6.03 -11.15
C HIS A 588 0.04 -5.34 -10.00
N TYR A 589 0.96 -6.04 -9.36
CA TYR A 589 1.76 -5.41 -8.32
C TYR A 589 3.02 -4.80 -8.91
N ASP A 590 3.31 -3.59 -8.45
CA ASP A 590 4.54 -2.89 -8.79
C ASP A 590 5.67 -3.36 -7.87
N THR A 591 6.56 -4.21 -8.38
CA THR A 591 7.65 -4.78 -7.58
C THR A 591 8.65 -3.75 -7.07
N ARG A 592 8.65 -2.53 -7.61
CA ARG A 592 9.48 -1.42 -7.12
C ARG A 592 9.16 -1.05 -5.67
N PHE A 593 7.93 -1.31 -5.20
CA PHE A 593 7.53 -1.03 -3.81
C PHE A 593 8.26 -1.86 -2.76
N TYR A 594 8.88 -2.99 -3.14
CA TYR A 594 9.80 -3.72 -2.28
C TYR A 594 11.10 -2.98 -1.97
N PHE A 595 11.41 -1.91 -2.70
CA PHE A 595 12.65 -1.15 -2.50
C PHE A 595 12.36 0.32 -2.24
N THR A 596 11.41 0.90 -2.97
CA THR A 596 11.09 2.32 -2.91
C THR A 596 9.60 2.52 -2.63
N ALA A 597 9.28 3.04 -1.45
CA ALA A 597 7.92 3.46 -1.12
C ALA A 597 7.64 4.89 -1.61
N PRO A 598 6.35 5.25 -1.80
CA PRO A 598 5.97 6.65 -1.96
C PRO A 598 6.39 7.50 -0.77
N ILE A 599 6.61 8.80 -0.99
CA ILE A 599 7.09 9.74 0.03
C ILE A 599 6.08 9.84 1.17
N ASP A 600 6.54 9.72 2.41
CA ASP A 600 5.70 9.81 3.62
C ASP A 600 4.53 8.79 3.69
N PHE A 601 4.52 7.76 2.84
CA PHE A 601 3.43 6.77 2.80
C PHE A 601 3.28 6.02 4.14
N PRO A 602 2.06 5.63 4.57
CA PRO A 602 1.84 4.99 5.87
C PRO A 602 2.76 3.80 6.18
N GLU A 603 3.30 3.80 7.39
CA GLU A 603 4.23 2.79 7.91
C GLU A 603 3.51 1.62 8.53
N VAL A 604 4.10 0.43 8.36
CA VAL A 604 3.59 -0.79 8.98
C VAL A 604 4.20 -0.94 10.37
N ASN A 605 3.35 -1.21 11.37
CA ASN A 605 3.76 -1.62 12.71
C ASN A 605 3.04 -2.91 13.07
N LEU A 606 3.68 -3.79 13.83
CA LEU A 606 3.07 -4.99 14.39
C LEU A 606 2.51 -4.69 15.78
N GLN A 607 1.41 -5.36 16.11
CA GLN A 607 0.75 -5.24 17.40
C GLN A 607 1.74 -5.46 18.55
N GLY A 608 1.77 -4.49 19.47
CA GLY A 608 2.76 -4.42 20.55
C GLY A 608 3.91 -3.48 20.26
N GLY A 609 3.75 -2.57 19.29
CA GLY A 609 4.70 -1.50 18.98
C GLY A 609 6.01 -1.97 18.33
N TYR A 610 6.00 -3.13 17.66
CA TYR A 610 7.18 -3.63 16.95
C TYR A 610 7.16 -3.15 15.51
N ALA A 611 8.15 -2.36 15.09
CA ALA A 611 8.34 -2.04 13.69
C ALA A 611 8.99 -3.22 12.95
N PRO A 612 8.31 -3.88 11.99
CA PRO A 612 8.94 -4.90 11.16
C PRO A 612 10.05 -4.25 10.32
N MET A 613 11.27 -4.74 10.54
CA MET A 613 12.48 -4.28 9.84
C MET A 613 12.96 -5.39 8.92
N GLU A 614 13.05 -5.11 7.63
CA GLU A 614 13.60 -5.98 6.61
C GLU A 614 15.10 -5.72 6.46
N ALA A 615 15.88 -6.80 6.37
CA ALA A 615 17.33 -6.71 6.20
C ALA A 615 17.68 -6.70 4.72
N GLU A 616 18.27 -5.62 4.22
CA GLU A 616 18.66 -5.53 2.81
C GLU A 616 20.10 -5.99 2.58
N SER A 617 21.03 -5.54 3.42
CA SER A 617 22.45 -5.85 3.22
C SER A 617 23.22 -5.90 4.52
N TRP A 618 24.24 -6.76 4.52
CA TRP A 618 25.22 -6.80 5.59
C TRP A 618 26.63 -6.86 4.98
N VAL A 619 27.40 -5.79 5.15
CA VAL A 619 28.72 -5.65 4.54
C VAL A 619 29.78 -5.56 5.64
N ILE A 620 30.78 -6.44 5.55
CA ILE A 620 31.96 -6.40 6.40
C ILE A 620 32.97 -5.43 5.79
N LYS A 621 33.41 -4.44 6.57
CA LYS A 621 34.30 -3.36 6.11
C LYS A 621 35.54 -3.26 6.99
N ARG A 622 36.53 -2.50 6.53
CA ARG A 622 37.72 -2.20 7.34
C ARG A 622 37.33 -1.44 8.61
N PRO A 623 37.82 -1.86 9.79
CA PRO A 623 37.41 -1.31 11.06
C PRO A 623 37.91 0.13 11.25
N PRO A 624 37.04 1.08 11.64
CA PRO A 624 37.46 2.43 12.02
C PRO A 624 38.19 2.42 13.37
N ARG A 625 38.86 3.53 13.70
CA ARG A 625 39.57 3.67 14.98
C ARG A 625 38.61 3.65 16.17
N THR A 626 37.43 4.26 16.00
CA THR A 626 36.30 4.38 16.95
C THR A 626 34.98 4.48 16.15
N LEU A 627 33.83 4.24 16.79
CA LEU A 627 32.48 4.33 16.18
C LEU A 627 31.88 5.73 16.17
#